data_AF-A0A441Z012-F1
#
_entry.id   AF-A0A441Z012-F1
#
_cell.length_a   1.000
_cell.length_b   1.000
_cell.length_c   1.000
_cell.angle_alpha   90.00
_cell.angle_beta   90.00
_cell.angle_gamma   90.00
#
_symmetry.space_group_name_H-M   'P 1'
#
loop_
_entity.id
_entity.type
_entity.pdbx_description
1 polymer ?
#
loop_
_entity_poly.entity_id
_entity_poly.type
_entity_poly.pdbx_seq_one_letter_code
_entity_poly.pdbx_strand_id
1 'polypeptide(L)'
;MQSLVDQKVTEEVLFGEALALGLDRNDEIIKRRLAQKMDFLAADVAAMQEPSNAELRQCFPTNSGRFAVPPRASFWHLYFLASLLANLLILQSGGRPFLCTATTTATALPTKWPNFIALHGS
;
A
#
# COMPACT_ATOMS: atom_id res chain seq x y z
N MET A 1 25.24 -26.59 13.33
CA MET A 1 25.04 -26.12 14.72
C MET A 1 26.28 -25.42 15.24
N GLN A 2 27.46 -26.06 15.25
CA GLN A 2 28.71 -25.44 15.75
C GLN A 2 29.05 -24.10 15.08
N SER A 3 28.92 -24.03 13.75
CA SER A 3 29.19 -22.79 12.99
C SER A 3 28.37 -21.57 13.40
N LEU A 4 27.12 -21.71 13.89
CA LEU A 4 26.31 -20.57 14.33
C LEU A 4 26.79 -20.03 15.68
N VAL A 5 27.24 -20.93 16.55
CA VAL A 5 27.81 -20.58 17.85
C VAL A 5 29.14 -19.86 17.64
N ASP A 6 30.01 -20.40 16.78
CA ASP A 6 31.32 -19.80 16.50
C ASP A 6 31.18 -18.41 15.86
N GLN A 7 30.18 -18.21 14.98
CA GLN A 7 29.84 -16.89 14.43
C GLN A 7 29.39 -15.92 15.52
N LYS A 8 28.52 -16.35 16.44
CA LYS A 8 28.03 -15.49 17.53
C LYS A 8 29.16 -15.07 18.47
N VAL A 9 30.05 -16.00 18.81
CA VAL A 9 31.23 -15.71 19.63
C VAL A 9 32.13 -14.70 18.94
N THR A 10 32.39 -14.88 17.64
CA THR A 10 33.24 -13.96 16.86
C THR A 10 32.62 -12.56 16.80
N GLU A 11 31.29 -12.47 16.60
CA GLU A 11 30.55 -11.20 16.59
C GLU A 11 30.72 -10.42 17.89
N GLU A 12 30.55 -11.08 19.04
CA GLU A 12 30.68 -10.43 20.36
C GLU A 12 32.11 -9.95 20.64
N VAL A 13 33.12 -10.74 20.25
CA VAL A 13 34.53 -10.35 20.39
C VAL A 13 34.83 -9.09 19.57
N LEU A 14 34.46 -9.09 18.29
CA LEU A 14 34.67 -7.95 17.40
C LEU A 14 33.88 -6.71 17.85
N PHE A 15 32.68 -6.89 18.38
CA PHE A 15 31.89 -5.81 18.92
C PHE A 15 32.57 -5.16 20.14
N GLY A 16 33.10 -5.96 21.06
CA GLY A 16 33.87 -5.45 22.21
C GLY A 16 35.12 -4.67 21.80
N GLU A 17 35.86 -5.16 20.81
CA GLU A 17 37.02 -4.46 20.24
C GLU A 17 36.62 -3.13 19.57
N ALA A 18 35.52 -3.12 18.80
CA ALA A 18 35.00 -1.91 18.17
C ALA A 18 34.64 -0.83 19.20
N LEU A 19 34.08 -1.22 20.35
CA LEU A 19 33.81 -0.30 21.47
C LEU A 19 35.10 0.20 22.14
N ALA A 20 36.09 -0.68 22.36
CA ALA A 20 37.38 -0.29 22.93
C ALA A 20 38.12 0.73 22.04
N LEU A 21 38.01 0.57 20.72
CA LEU A 21 38.52 1.52 19.73
C LEU A 21 37.60 2.75 19.56
N GLY A 22 36.38 2.69 20.08
CA GLY A 22 35.38 3.76 20.03
C GLY A 22 34.84 4.04 18.64
N LEU A 23 34.72 3.00 17.82
CA LEU A 23 34.15 3.06 16.47
C LEU A 23 32.64 3.34 16.48
N ASP A 24 31.99 3.28 17.64
CA ASP A 24 30.60 3.67 17.86
C ASP A 24 30.40 5.19 17.94
N ARG A 25 31.47 5.94 18.25
CA ARG A 25 31.38 7.39 18.47
C ARG A 25 31.23 8.14 17.16
N ASN A 26 30.23 9.01 17.10
CA ASN A 26 29.93 9.87 15.94
C ASN A 26 29.60 9.10 14.65
N ASP A 27 29.19 7.83 14.76
CA ASP A 27 28.70 7.06 13.62
C ASP A 27 27.17 7.24 13.47
N GLU A 28 26.76 7.83 12.34
CA GLU A 28 25.35 8.11 12.05
C GLU A 28 24.53 6.84 11.81
N ILE A 29 25.13 5.74 11.33
CA ILE A 29 24.43 4.46 11.15
C ILE A 29 24.10 3.87 12.52
N ILE A 30 25.07 3.85 13.44
CA ILE A 30 24.88 3.33 14.81
C ILE A 30 23.85 4.18 15.55
N LYS A 31 23.96 5.50 15.48
CA LYS A 31 22.99 6.43 16.07
C LYS A 31 21.57 6.19 15.54
N ARG A 32 21.40 6.05 14.22
CA ARG A 32 20.10 5.77 13.61
C ARG A 32 19.54 4.42 14.07
N ARG A 33 20.37 3.37 14.13
CA ARG A 33 19.95 2.05 14.59
C ARG A 33 19.53 2.03 16.06
N LEU A 34 20.25 2.77 16.91
CA LEU A 34 19.90 2.89 18.33
C LEU A 34 18.58 3.65 18.50
N ALA A 35 18.39 4.76 17.79
CA ALA A 35 17.12 5.48 17.79
C ALA A 35 15.96 4.58 17.36
N GLN A 36 16.12 3.82 16.26
CA GLN A 36 15.11 2.87 15.80
C GLN A 36 14.79 1.78 16.84
N LYS A 37 15.79 1.25 17.56
CA LYS A 37 15.56 0.28 18.64
C LYS A 37 14.80 0.91 19.81
N MET A 38 15.12 2.16 20.15
CA MET A 38 14.42 2.89 21.21
C MET A 38 12.97 3.20 20.82
N ASP A 39 12.71 3.59 19.57
CA ASP A 39 11.36 3.81 19.06
C ASP A 39 10.51 2.54 19.15
N PHE A 40 11.10 1.39 18.79
CA PHE A 40 10.44 0.08 18.90
C PHE A 40 10.07 -0.26 20.35
N LEU A 41 11.00 -0.08 21.30
CA LEU A 41 10.75 -0.32 22.71
C LEU A 41 9.71 0.65 23.28
N ALA A 42 9.77 1.93 22.91
CA ALA A 42 8.81 2.94 23.36
C ALA A 42 7.39 2.64 22.86
N ALA A 43 7.25 2.17 21.61
CA ALA A 43 5.96 1.75 21.06
C ALA A 43 5.36 0.56 21.84
N ASP A 44 6.19 -0.40 22.24
CA ASP A 44 5.76 -1.56 23.01
C ASP A 44 5.32 -1.16 24.43
N VAL A 45 6.10 -0.30 25.11
CA VAL A 45 5.74 0.24 26.44
C VAL A 45 4.46 1.07 26.39
N ALA A 46 4.28 1.89 25.36
CA ALA A 46 3.06 2.67 25.18
C ALA A 46 1.84 1.78 24.96
N ALA A 47 1.99 0.65 24.26
CA ALA A 47 0.93 -0.33 24.07
C ALA A 47 0.56 -1.08 25.38
N MET A 48 1.49 -1.20 26.33
CA MET A 48 1.21 -1.79 27.65
C MET A 48 0.38 -0.88 28.56
N GLN A 49 0.42 0.44 28.35
CA GLN A 49 -0.30 1.41 29.16
C GLN A 49 -1.53 1.92 28.39
N GLU A 50 -2.61 1.15 28.44
CA GLU A 50 -3.90 1.55 27.85
C GLU A 50 -4.42 2.83 28.55
N PRO A 51 -4.74 3.90 27.80
CA PRO A 51 -5.29 5.12 28.38
C PRO A 51 -6.67 4.84 28.99
N SER A 52 -6.95 5.47 30.14
CA SER A 52 -8.24 5.33 30.80
C SER A 52 -9.36 6.00 30.00
N ASN A 53 -10.60 5.54 30.21
CA ASN A 53 -11.78 6.17 29.62
C ASN A 53 -11.91 7.67 29.97
N ALA A 54 -11.38 8.10 31.13
CA ALA A 54 -11.42 9.50 31.55
C ALA A 54 -10.47 10.37 30.71
N GLU A 55 -9.24 9.90 30.48
CA GLU A 55 -8.25 10.58 29.63
C GLU A 55 -8.72 10.66 28.18
N LEU A 56 -9.34 9.60 27.67
CA LEU A 56 -9.93 9.58 26.32
C LEU A 56 -11.05 10.61 26.17
N ARG A 57 -11.96 10.70 27.16
CA ARG A 57 -13.06 11.69 27.17
C ARG A 57 -12.54 13.13 27.25
N GLN A 58 -11.41 13.36 27.91
CA GLN A 58 -10.78 14.67 28.01
C GLN A 58 -10.01 15.05 26.72
N CYS A 59 -9.37 14.07 26.07
CA CYS A 59 -8.55 14.30 24.87
C CYS A 59 -9.39 14.41 23.57
N PHE A 60 -10.56 13.76 23.53
CA PHE A 60 -11.41 13.68 22.35
C PHE A 60 -11.89 15.05 21.80
N PRO A 61 -12.38 16.01 22.61
CA PRO A 61 -12.88 17.29 22.09
C PRO A 61 -11.82 18.07 21.30
N THR A 62 -10.58 18.09 21.81
CA THR A 62 -9.43 18.80 21.23
C THR A 62 -8.94 18.17 19.92
N ASN A 63 -9.19 16.87 19.72
CA ASN A 63 -8.71 16.10 18.56
C ASN A 63 -9.83 15.60 17.64
N SER A 64 -11.07 16.04 17.86
CA SER A 64 -12.28 15.54 17.19
C SER A 64 -12.20 15.53 15.66
N GLY A 65 -11.57 16.55 15.05
CA GLY A 65 -11.36 16.61 13.60
C GLY A 65 -10.50 15.50 13.01
N ARG A 66 -9.61 14.87 13.81
CA ARG A 66 -8.77 13.74 13.38
C ARG A 66 -9.51 12.40 13.37
N PHE A 67 -10.65 12.34 14.06
CA PHE A 67 -11.49 11.13 14.16
C PHE A 67 -12.75 11.22 13.29
N ALA A 68 -12.89 12.29 12.49
CA ALA A 68 -13.98 12.41 11.54
C ALA A 68 -13.82 11.40 10.39
N VAL A 69 -14.89 10.65 10.10
CA VAL A 69 -14.93 9.78 8.92
C VAL A 69 -15.02 10.67 7.68
N PRO A 70 -14.10 10.55 6.70
CA PRO A 70 -14.17 11.35 5.49
C PRO A 70 -15.48 11.05 4.74
N PRO A 71 -16.12 12.06 4.14
CA PRO A 71 -17.34 11.85 3.37
C PRO A 71 -17.06 10.87 2.23
N ARG A 72 -17.89 9.83 2.12
CA ARG A 72 -17.80 8.84 1.05
C ARG A 72 -18.70 9.27 -0.11
N ALA A 73 -18.14 9.24 -1.31
CA ALA A 73 -18.91 9.44 -2.53
C ALA A 73 -18.87 8.17 -3.38
N SER A 74 -20.02 7.81 -3.94
CA SER A 74 -20.15 6.75 -4.93
C SER A 74 -20.36 7.40 -6.30
N PHE A 75 -19.64 6.94 -7.32
CA PHE A 75 -19.81 7.42 -8.69
C PHE A 75 -19.83 6.25 -9.66
N TRP A 76 -20.48 6.47 -10.79
CA TRP A 76 -20.51 5.54 -11.91
C TRP A 76 -19.56 6.06 -12.99
N HIS A 77 -18.60 5.24 -13.40
CA HIS A 77 -17.72 5.56 -14.51
C HIS A 77 -18.31 4.96 -15.80
N LEU A 78 -18.91 5.81 -16.63
CA LEU A 78 -19.32 5.43 -17.98
C LEU A 78 -18.13 5.62 -18.92
N TYR A 79 -17.56 4.51 -19.39
CA TYR A 79 -16.49 4.53 -20.39
C TYR A 79 -17.11 4.70 -21.79
N PHE A 80 -16.80 5.80 -22.46
CA PHE A 80 -17.11 5.97 -23.89
C PHE A 80 -15.94 5.48 -24.73
N LEU A 81 -16.12 4.38 -25.45
CA LEU A 81 -15.20 3.97 -26.50
C LEU A 81 -15.48 4.86 -27.72
N ALA A 82 -14.70 5.94 -27.86
CA ALA A 82 -14.77 6.83 -29.02
C ALA A 82 -14.46 6.12 -30.37
N SER A 83 -14.00 4.87 -30.35
CA SER A 83 -13.48 4.20 -31.54
C SER A 83 -14.49 3.40 -32.36
N LEU A 84 -15.73 3.14 -31.91
CA LEU A 84 -16.66 2.36 -32.74
C LEU A 84 -17.28 3.20 -33.88
N LEU A 85 -17.69 4.45 -33.59
CA LEU A 85 -18.20 5.37 -34.62
C LEU A 85 -17.08 5.93 -35.50
N ALA A 86 -15.89 6.15 -34.94
CA ALA A 86 -14.73 6.62 -35.69
C ALA A 86 -14.25 5.58 -36.72
N ASN A 87 -14.20 4.29 -36.36
CA ASN A 87 -13.81 3.24 -37.31
C ASN A 87 -14.85 3.02 -38.42
N LEU A 88 -16.15 3.12 -38.11
CA LEU A 88 -17.20 2.97 -39.12
C LEU A 88 -17.13 4.10 -40.18
N LEU A 89 -16.85 5.33 -39.75
CA LEU A 89 -16.66 6.48 -40.66
C LEU A 89 -15.40 6.35 -41.52
N ILE A 90 -14.28 5.86 -40.96
CA ILE A 90 -13.01 5.67 -41.68
C ILE A 90 -13.11 4.55 -42.74
N LEU A 91 -13.86 3.48 -42.45
CA LEU A 91 -14.09 2.38 -43.40
C LEU A 91 -15.00 2.79 -44.56
N GLN A 92 -15.98 3.67 -44.33
CA GLN A 92 -16.84 4.19 -45.41
C GLN A 92 -16.15 5.21 -46.32
N SER A 93 -15.10 5.90 -45.84
CA SER A 93 -14.30 6.84 -46.62
C SER A 93 -13.07 6.21 -47.31
N GLY A 94 -12.94 4.88 -47.29
CA GLY A 94 -11.82 4.15 -47.91
C GLY A 94 -10.48 4.29 -47.17
N GLY A 95 -10.49 4.73 -45.90
CA GLY A 95 -9.28 4.83 -45.07
C GLY A 95 -8.92 3.49 -44.44
N ARG A 96 -7.63 3.30 -44.13
CA ARG A 96 -7.14 2.09 -43.44
C ARG A 96 -7.38 2.25 -41.92
N PRO A 97 -8.14 1.37 -41.26
CA PRO A 97 -8.36 1.47 -39.83
C PRO A 97 -7.06 1.20 -39.07
N PHE A 98 -6.86 1.93 -37.97
CA PHE A 98 -5.76 1.68 -37.05
C PHE A 98 -6.11 0.45 -36.22
N LEU A 99 -5.58 -0.71 -36.61
CA LEU A 99 -5.69 -1.93 -35.81
C LEU A 99 -4.65 -1.85 -34.68
N CYS A 100 -5.08 -1.43 -33.49
CA CYS A 100 -4.30 -1.62 -32.28
C CYS A 100 -4.29 -3.13 -31.98
N THR A 101 -3.22 -3.84 -32.32
CA THR A 101 -3.05 -5.24 -31.90
C THR A 101 -2.69 -5.25 -30.42
N ALA A 102 -3.71 -5.20 -29.56
CA ALA A 102 -3.54 -5.60 -28.17
C ALA A 102 -3.53 -7.13 -28.15
N THR A 103 -2.35 -7.73 -28.06
CA THR A 103 -2.20 -9.15 -27.75
C THR A 103 -2.60 -9.34 -26.29
N THR A 104 -3.89 -9.44 -26.03
CA THR A 104 -4.42 -9.86 -24.73
C THR A 104 -4.77 -11.33 -24.86
N THR A 105 -3.93 -12.18 -24.28
CA THR A 105 -4.25 -13.58 -23.99
C THR A 105 -5.41 -13.59 -22.99
N ALA A 106 -6.65 -13.56 -23.50
CA ALA A 106 -7.86 -13.66 -22.69
C ALA A 106 -8.18 -15.14 -22.45
N THR A 107 -7.75 -15.64 -21.30
CA THR A 107 -8.28 -16.86 -20.70
C THR A 107 -9.78 -16.65 -20.43
N ALA A 108 -10.59 -17.41 -21.17
CA ALA A 108 -12.00 -17.78 -20.95
C ALA A 108 -12.84 -16.91 -19.99
N LEU A 109 -13.72 -16.09 -20.56
CA LEU A 109 -14.93 -15.63 -19.89
C LEU A 109 -16.01 -16.72 -19.97
N PRO A 110 -16.76 -17.00 -18.87
CA PRO A 110 -17.90 -17.91 -18.93
C PRO A 110 -19.02 -17.30 -19.79
N THR A 111 -19.44 -18.11 -20.75
CA THR A 111 -20.63 -17.95 -21.57
C THR A 111 -21.88 -17.96 -20.69
N LYS A 112 -22.83 -17.06 -21.02
CA LYS A 112 -24.25 -17.07 -20.65
C LYS A 112 -24.63 -16.20 -19.43
N TRP A 113 -25.21 -15.04 -19.75
CA TRP A 113 -26.33 -14.49 -18.98
C TRP A 113 -27.58 -14.52 -19.87
N PRO A 114 -28.72 -15.02 -19.37
CA PRO A 114 -29.91 -15.27 -20.19
C PRO A 114 -30.77 -14.01 -20.36
N ASN A 115 -31.40 -13.94 -21.54
CA ASN A 115 -32.72 -13.36 -21.80
C ASN A 115 -32.94 -11.90 -21.39
N PHE A 116 -32.57 -11.02 -22.31
CA PHE A 116 -33.20 -9.71 -22.46
C PHE A 116 -34.59 -9.91 -23.09
N ILE A 117 -35.67 -9.73 -22.32
CA ILE A 117 -37.01 -9.44 -22.88
C ILE A 117 -37.35 -7.99 -22.56
N ALA A 118 -37.73 -7.32 -23.65
CA ALA A 118 -38.10 -5.93 -23.88
C ALA A 118 -39.07 -5.29 -22.86
N LEU A 119 -39.04 -3.96 -22.74
CA LEU A 119 -39.87 -3.07 -23.58
C LEU A 119 -39.61 -1.59 -23.23
N HIS A 120 -39.70 -0.77 -24.28
CA HIS A 120 -39.68 0.68 -24.24
C HIS A 120 -40.75 1.24 -23.29
N GLY A 121 -40.41 2.38 -22.66
CA GLY A 121 -41.26 3.04 -21.69
C GLY A 121 -42.51 3.73 -22.24
N SER A 122 -43.37 4.09 -21.30
CA SER A 122 -43.83 5.46 -21.02
C SER A 122 -44.31 5.49 -19.57
#